data_AF-A0A518E4D0-F1
#
_entry.id   AF-A0A518E4D0-F1
#
_cell.length_a   1.000
_cell.length_b   1.000
_cell.length_c   1.000
_cell.angle_alpha   90.00
_cell.angle_beta   90.00
_cell.angle_gamma   90.00
#
_symmetry.space_group_name_H-M   'P 1'
#
loop_
_entity.id
_entity.type
_entity.pdbx_description
1 polymer ?
#
loop_
_entity_poly.entity_id
_entity_poly.type
_entity_poly.pdbx_seq_one_letter_code
_entity_poly.pdbx_strand_id
1 'polypeptide(L)'
;MSDFQVKRLGLLMEPEPGNPHEAGGVLNPAATRGPGGDLYLFPRLVGKNNYSRIGIARVQFNDAGDPCGVERLGIALEPEADYELQGNGFGGCEDARVTYIEQFDRYVMTYTALSRVGPRIALAVSADLFHWSRLGLATFDPYRGIDFVHVDNKDASLFPVAIPNHCGKMQLAMIHRPLFAGSRPEETDCEDCSRRVDLAHESIWISYCPMALEGLEPDRLGLFNSHHRLATPVAPWEALKIGGGTPPVMTRHGWMILYHGVHATDDPGGVGKHLCYSAGVMMLSTEHPRTILYRSPDPLLTPLFPHERNGVVENVVFPTGIDCRHDLGQPDRFDIYYGMADSRIGVASLTVPPRLPTTSPPRVDARNARVPVTPVPAETTA
;
A
#
# COMPACT_ATOMS: atom_id res chain seq x y z
N MET A 1 13.65 21.42 4.47
CA MET A 1 12.31 21.22 5.05
C MET A 1 11.36 21.00 3.90
N SER A 2 10.57 19.93 3.93
CA SER A 2 9.59 19.61 2.88
C SER A 2 8.48 20.67 2.86
N ASP A 3 8.21 21.30 1.71
CA ASP A 3 7.12 22.28 1.56
C ASP A 3 5.72 21.65 1.64
N PHE A 4 5.62 20.32 1.69
CA PHE A 4 4.37 19.63 1.98
C PHE A 4 3.95 19.90 3.43
N GLN A 5 2.75 20.44 3.61
CA GLN A 5 2.23 20.73 4.94
C GLN A 5 1.39 19.56 5.42
N VAL A 6 1.80 18.95 6.53
CA VAL A 6 1.09 17.84 7.16
C VAL A 6 0.61 18.27 8.53
N LYS A 7 -0.68 18.06 8.80
CA LYS A 7 -1.30 18.31 10.10
C LYS A 7 -2.10 17.08 10.50
N ARG A 8 -1.76 16.48 11.63
CA ARG A 8 -2.57 15.41 12.23
C ARG A 8 -3.89 15.98 12.72
N LEU A 9 -4.98 15.34 12.32
CA LEU A 9 -6.33 15.71 12.76
C LEU A 9 -6.74 14.89 13.99
N GLY A 10 -6.21 13.67 14.15
CA GLY A 10 -6.32 12.91 15.39
C GLY A 10 -6.61 11.42 15.18
N LEU A 11 -7.00 10.76 16.28
CA LEU A 11 -7.56 9.42 16.30
C LEU A 11 -8.95 9.45 15.65
N LEU A 12 -9.24 8.49 14.77
CA LEU A 12 -10.50 8.42 14.04
C LEU A 12 -11.31 7.17 14.38
N MET A 13 -10.64 6.02 14.52
CA MET A 13 -11.29 4.75 14.82
C MET A 13 -10.38 3.92 15.74
N GLU A 14 -10.96 3.38 16.80
CA GLU A 14 -10.31 2.45 17.72
C GLU A 14 -11.19 1.22 17.94
N PRO A 15 -10.62 0.08 18.37
CA PRO A 15 -11.37 -1.14 18.60
C PRO A 15 -12.53 -0.94 19.58
N GLU A 16 -13.69 -1.47 19.24
CA GLU A 16 -14.83 -1.48 20.16
C GLU A 16 -14.60 -2.47 21.32
N PRO A 17 -14.70 -2.03 22.58
CA PRO A 17 -14.55 -2.92 23.73
C PRO A 17 -15.49 -4.13 23.65
N GLY A 18 -14.90 -5.32 23.67
CA GLY A 18 -15.65 -6.59 23.62
C GLY A 18 -16.06 -7.04 22.22
N ASN A 19 -15.77 -6.28 21.16
CA ASN A 19 -16.02 -6.72 19.78
C ASN A 19 -15.00 -7.79 19.37
N PRO A 20 -15.42 -9.05 19.12
CA PRO A 20 -14.50 -10.15 18.83
C PRO A 20 -13.79 -10.00 17.47
N HIS A 21 -14.34 -9.21 16.55
CA HIS A 21 -13.76 -8.97 15.23
C HIS A 21 -12.63 -7.92 15.26
N GLU A 22 -12.53 -7.16 16.35
CA GLU A 22 -11.55 -6.07 16.52
C GLU A 22 -10.59 -6.34 17.69
N ALA A 23 -10.62 -7.55 18.25
CA ALA A 23 -9.87 -7.92 19.45
C ALA A 23 -8.35 -7.69 19.34
N GLY A 24 -7.79 -7.75 18.13
CA GLY A 24 -6.39 -7.44 17.82
C GLY A 24 -6.16 -6.03 17.26
N GLY A 25 -7.21 -5.29 16.90
CA GLY A 25 -7.09 -3.94 16.35
C GLY A 25 -8.03 -3.64 15.19
N VAL A 26 -8.12 -2.34 14.86
CA VAL A 26 -8.69 -1.81 13.62
C VAL A 26 -7.59 -1.05 12.88
N LEU A 27 -7.17 -1.56 11.73
CA LEU A 27 -5.90 -1.18 11.10
C LEU A 27 -6.10 -0.69 9.67
N ASN A 28 -5.11 0.03 9.17
CA ASN A 28 -4.75 0.12 7.74
C ASN A 28 -5.94 0.21 6.76
N PRO A 29 -6.80 1.25 6.87
CA PRO A 29 -8.01 1.32 6.07
C PRO A 29 -7.74 1.78 4.65
N ALA A 30 -8.41 1.17 3.67
CA ALA A 30 -8.65 1.88 2.41
C ALA A 30 -9.59 3.05 2.66
N ALA A 31 -9.58 4.06 1.77
CA ALA A 31 -10.56 5.14 1.76
C ALA A 31 -11.05 5.40 0.33
N THR A 32 -12.35 5.55 0.13
CA THR A 32 -12.92 5.96 -1.16
C THR A 32 -14.32 6.55 -0.98
N ARG A 33 -14.72 7.44 -1.89
CA ARG A 33 -16.06 8.03 -1.89
C ARG A 33 -17.04 7.17 -2.69
N GLY A 34 -18.23 6.97 -2.14
CA GLY A 34 -19.34 6.32 -2.82
C GLY A 34 -20.01 7.25 -3.85
N PRO A 35 -20.94 6.72 -4.67
CA PRO A 35 -21.64 7.52 -5.69
C PRO A 35 -22.43 8.70 -5.11
N GLY A 36 -22.88 8.59 -3.85
CA GLY A 36 -23.56 9.66 -3.12
C GLY A 36 -22.65 10.74 -2.54
N GLY A 37 -21.33 10.63 -2.71
CA GLY A 37 -20.33 11.57 -2.17
C GLY A 37 -19.87 11.27 -0.74
N ASP A 38 -20.58 10.40 -0.01
CA ASP A 38 -20.16 9.90 1.31
C ASP A 38 -18.78 9.22 1.22
N LEU A 39 -17.94 9.44 2.23
CA LEU A 39 -16.63 8.82 2.33
C LEU A 39 -16.70 7.54 3.18
N TYR A 40 -16.15 6.46 2.66
CA TYR A 40 -16.10 5.16 3.33
C TYR A 40 -14.65 4.74 3.59
N LEU A 41 -14.43 4.14 4.75
CA LEU A 41 -13.21 3.43 5.10
C LEU A 41 -13.45 1.92 5.02
N PHE A 42 -12.41 1.22 4.61
CA PHE A 42 -12.36 -0.25 4.59
C PHE A 42 -11.25 -0.75 5.53
N PRO A 43 -11.47 -0.68 6.86
CA PRO A 43 -10.47 -1.04 7.85
C PRO A 43 -10.18 -2.55 7.84
N ARG A 44 -8.93 -2.92 8.09
CA ARG A 44 -8.59 -4.30 8.49
C ARG A 44 -9.07 -4.51 9.93
N LEU A 45 -10.07 -5.36 10.12
CA LEU A 45 -10.57 -5.77 11.42
C LEU A 45 -9.82 -7.03 11.85
N VAL A 46 -9.07 -6.95 12.94
CA VAL A 46 -8.23 -8.05 13.42
C VAL A 46 -8.92 -8.74 14.59
N GLY A 47 -9.36 -9.98 14.38
CA GLY A 47 -9.89 -10.84 15.43
C GLY A 47 -8.79 -11.57 16.20
N LYS A 48 -9.22 -12.50 17.06
CA LYS A 48 -8.30 -13.42 17.75
C LYS A 48 -7.41 -14.17 16.74
N ASN A 49 -6.17 -14.46 17.13
CA ASN A 49 -5.19 -15.18 16.30
C ASN A 49 -4.86 -14.46 14.96
N ASN A 50 -4.90 -13.13 14.95
CA ASN A 50 -4.63 -12.32 13.76
C ASN A 50 -5.56 -12.64 12.56
N TYR A 51 -6.75 -13.20 12.82
CA TYR A 51 -7.72 -13.48 11.78
C TYR A 51 -8.29 -12.16 11.25
N SER A 52 -7.98 -11.84 9.99
CA SER A 52 -8.20 -10.51 9.43
C SER A 52 -9.36 -10.47 8.44
N ARG A 53 -10.20 -9.44 8.56
CA ARG A 53 -11.33 -9.15 7.67
C ARG A 53 -11.21 -7.74 7.13
N ILE A 54 -11.91 -7.43 6.04
CA ILE A 54 -12.11 -6.04 5.63
C ILE A 54 -13.49 -5.59 6.11
N GLY A 55 -13.51 -4.62 7.00
CA GLY A 55 -14.71 -3.94 7.45
C GLY A 55 -15.19 -2.88 6.46
N ILE A 56 -16.33 -2.28 6.73
CA ILE A 56 -16.78 -1.04 6.09
C ILE A 56 -17.30 -0.08 7.16
N ALA A 57 -16.87 1.17 7.09
CA ALA A 57 -17.32 2.23 7.97
C ALA A 57 -17.49 3.54 7.20
N ARG A 58 -18.53 4.32 7.50
CA ARG A 58 -18.74 5.64 6.90
C ARG A 58 -18.06 6.71 7.77
N VAL A 59 -17.30 7.61 7.15
CA VAL A 59 -16.64 8.71 7.85
C VAL A 59 -17.67 9.77 8.24
N GLN A 60 -17.61 10.21 9.48
CA GLN A 60 -18.36 11.34 10.00
C GLN A 60 -17.48 12.58 9.99
N PHE A 61 -18.05 13.70 9.54
CA PHE A 61 -17.37 14.99 9.46
C PHE A 61 -18.01 15.97 10.45
N ASN A 62 -17.20 16.83 11.06
CA ASN A 62 -17.68 17.93 11.88
C ASN A 62 -18.11 19.14 11.02
N ASP A 63 -18.57 20.22 11.65
CA ASP A 63 -19.03 21.45 10.97
C ASP A 63 -17.92 22.13 10.14
N ALA A 64 -16.64 21.92 10.47
CA ALA A 64 -15.49 22.42 9.71
C ALA A 64 -15.15 21.54 8.50
N GLY A 65 -15.84 20.40 8.33
CA GLY A 65 -15.56 19.40 7.32
C GLY A 65 -14.39 18.50 7.66
N ASP A 66 -13.86 18.50 8.88
CA ASP A 66 -12.78 17.59 9.28
C ASP A 66 -13.34 16.24 9.74
N PRO A 67 -12.71 15.10 9.38
CA PRO A 67 -13.10 13.79 9.89
C PRO A 67 -13.03 13.74 11.41
N CYS A 68 -14.11 13.32 12.07
CA CYS A 68 -14.22 13.32 13.53
C CYS A 68 -14.67 11.99 14.13
N GLY A 69 -15.04 11.01 13.30
CA GLY A 69 -15.41 9.67 13.74
C GLY A 69 -15.83 8.80 12.57
N VAL A 70 -16.31 7.60 12.88
CA VAL A 70 -16.86 6.68 11.88
C VAL A 70 -18.12 6.00 12.41
N GLU A 71 -19.02 5.68 11.48
CA GLU A 71 -20.13 4.75 11.70
C GLU A 71 -19.76 3.40 11.11
N ARG A 72 -19.68 2.35 11.93
CA ARG A 72 -19.44 0.98 11.46
C ARG A 72 -20.67 0.45 10.74
N LEU A 73 -20.48 -0.02 9.51
CA LEU A 73 -21.55 -0.53 8.66
C LEU A 73 -21.51 -2.06 8.48
N GLY A 74 -20.43 -2.71 8.93
CA GLY A 74 -20.30 -4.17 8.94
C GLY A 74 -19.01 -4.65 8.32
N ILE A 75 -19.08 -5.82 7.68
CA ILE A 75 -17.95 -6.50 7.03
C ILE A 75 -18.14 -6.42 5.51
N ALA A 76 -17.14 -5.90 4.81
CA ALA A 76 -17.10 -5.86 3.34
C ALA A 76 -16.56 -7.17 2.75
N LEU A 77 -15.50 -7.73 3.36
CA LEU A 77 -14.96 -9.05 3.01
C LEU A 77 -14.66 -9.88 4.26
N GLU A 78 -15.44 -10.93 4.45
CA GLU A 78 -15.10 -12.05 5.35
C GLU A 78 -14.20 -13.04 4.58
N PRO A 79 -13.10 -13.56 5.13
CA PRO A 79 -12.33 -14.61 4.45
C PRO A 79 -13.19 -15.84 4.12
N GLU A 80 -13.26 -16.19 2.84
CA GLU A 80 -14.10 -17.30 2.32
C GLU A 80 -13.34 -18.14 1.30
N ALA A 81 -12.37 -17.57 0.61
CA ALA A 81 -11.62 -18.27 -0.43
C ALA A 81 -10.41 -19.02 0.16
N ASP A 82 -10.02 -20.14 -0.46
CA ASP A 82 -8.87 -20.95 -0.02
C ASP A 82 -7.57 -20.15 0.09
N TYR A 83 -7.38 -19.15 -0.80
CA TYR A 83 -6.23 -18.27 -0.80
C TYR A 83 -6.25 -17.18 0.29
N GLU A 84 -7.32 -17.13 1.10
CA GLU A 84 -7.48 -16.24 2.27
C GLU A 84 -7.40 -17.02 3.59
N LEU A 85 -7.42 -18.36 3.57
CA LEU A 85 -7.62 -19.18 4.76
C LEU A 85 -6.38 -20.03 5.10
N GLN A 86 -6.08 -20.15 6.39
CA GLN A 86 -5.07 -21.11 6.90
C GLN A 86 -5.68 -22.35 7.57
N GLY A 87 -6.99 -22.37 7.83
CA GLY A 87 -7.73 -23.52 8.40
C GLY A 87 -7.55 -23.74 9.92
N ASN A 88 -6.73 -22.94 10.60
CA ASN A 88 -6.51 -22.95 12.05
C ASN A 88 -7.04 -21.67 12.73
N GLY A 89 -7.87 -20.89 12.03
CA GLY A 89 -8.32 -19.57 12.50
C GLY A 89 -7.25 -18.48 12.39
N PHE A 90 -6.18 -18.68 11.61
CA PHE A 90 -5.27 -17.63 11.13
C PHE A 90 -5.53 -17.31 9.65
N GLY A 91 -4.96 -16.20 9.19
CA GLY A 91 -5.05 -15.72 7.82
C GLY A 91 -6.11 -14.65 7.65
N GLY A 92 -6.45 -14.40 6.39
CA GLY A 92 -7.58 -13.56 6.01
C GLY A 92 -7.25 -12.50 4.99
N CYS A 93 -8.07 -11.45 4.98
CA CYS A 93 -7.97 -10.31 4.08
C CYS A 93 -7.35 -9.13 4.83
N GLU A 94 -6.21 -8.63 4.35
CA GLU A 94 -5.41 -7.61 5.03
C GLU A 94 -5.17 -6.38 4.15
N ASP A 95 -5.06 -5.22 4.82
CA ASP A 95 -4.55 -3.95 4.30
C ASP A 95 -5.08 -3.57 2.91
N ALA A 96 -6.41 -3.49 2.79
CA ALA A 96 -7.08 -3.17 1.54
C ALA A 96 -6.71 -1.76 1.02
N ARG A 97 -6.68 -1.63 -0.30
CA ARG A 97 -6.72 -0.35 -1.02
C ARG A 97 -7.88 -0.41 -2.00
N VAL A 98 -8.69 0.63 -2.08
CA VAL A 98 -9.86 0.71 -2.95
C VAL A 98 -9.68 1.85 -3.92
N THR A 99 -9.94 1.60 -5.19
CA THR A 99 -9.81 2.58 -6.26
C THR A 99 -11.01 2.44 -7.19
N TYR A 100 -11.69 3.54 -7.46
CA TYR A 100 -12.67 3.58 -8.54
C TYR A 100 -11.93 3.68 -9.87
N ILE A 101 -12.16 2.73 -10.77
CA ILE A 101 -11.51 2.67 -12.08
C ILE A 101 -12.51 3.12 -13.13
N GLU A 102 -12.26 4.29 -13.70
CA GLU A 102 -13.20 4.98 -14.60
C GLU A 102 -13.55 4.13 -15.83
N GLN A 103 -12.57 3.41 -16.39
CA GLN A 103 -12.78 2.58 -17.57
C GLN A 103 -13.74 1.41 -17.33
N PHE A 104 -13.90 0.95 -16.09
CA PHE A 104 -14.77 -0.17 -15.76
C PHE A 104 -16.07 0.30 -15.11
N ASP A 105 -16.16 1.57 -14.72
CA ASP A 105 -17.25 2.07 -13.87
C ASP A 105 -17.42 1.19 -12.61
N ARG A 106 -16.31 0.77 -12.02
CA ARG A 106 -16.30 -0.13 -10.84
C ARG A 106 -15.27 0.30 -9.83
N TYR A 107 -15.60 0.05 -8.57
CA TYR A 107 -14.63 0.04 -7.48
C TYR A 107 -13.86 -1.27 -7.51
N VAL A 108 -12.54 -1.19 -7.45
CA VAL A 108 -11.66 -2.34 -7.34
C VAL A 108 -10.90 -2.25 -6.03
N MET A 109 -11.02 -3.30 -5.23
CA MET A 109 -10.26 -3.48 -4.00
C MET A 109 -9.09 -4.40 -4.28
N THR A 110 -7.87 -3.93 -4.02
CA THR A 110 -6.69 -4.76 -3.87
C THR A 110 -6.47 -5.04 -2.39
N TYR A 111 -6.16 -6.27 -2.04
CA TYR A 111 -5.88 -6.65 -0.65
C TYR A 111 -4.82 -7.75 -0.60
N THR A 112 -4.17 -7.87 0.56
CA THR A 112 -3.29 -8.99 0.84
C THR A 112 -4.14 -10.16 1.35
N ALA A 113 -4.19 -11.24 0.60
CA ALA A 113 -4.80 -12.50 1.02
C ALA A 113 -3.72 -13.37 1.68
N LEU A 114 -3.86 -13.63 2.97
CA LEU A 114 -2.89 -14.39 3.77
C LEU A 114 -3.38 -15.82 3.98
N SER A 115 -2.73 -16.78 3.31
CA SER A 115 -3.02 -18.21 3.45
C SER A 115 -1.76 -19.02 3.78
N ARG A 116 -1.84 -20.35 3.71
CA ARG A 116 -0.72 -21.26 4.01
C ARG A 116 0.47 -21.10 3.08
N VAL A 117 0.24 -20.59 1.86
CA VAL A 117 1.28 -20.36 0.85
C VAL A 117 1.92 -18.98 0.99
N GLY A 118 1.54 -18.21 2.00
CA GLY A 118 2.02 -16.85 2.24
C GLY A 118 1.07 -15.76 1.74
N PRO A 119 1.42 -14.48 1.99
CA PRO A 119 0.67 -13.31 1.53
C PRO A 119 0.73 -13.16 0.01
N ARG A 120 -0.44 -13.08 -0.62
CA ARG A 120 -0.60 -12.86 -2.06
C ARG A 120 -1.54 -11.68 -2.31
N ILE A 121 -1.43 -11.07 -3.49
CA ILE A 121 -2.36 -9.99 -3.87
C ILE A 121 -3.62 -10.63 -4.42
N ALA A 122 -4.76 -10.23 -3.87
CA ALA A 122 -6.08 -10.58 -4.38
C ALA A 122 -6.86 -9.33 -4.75
N LEU A 123 -7.85 -9.49 -5.62
CA LEU A 123 -8.73 -8.42 -6.05
C LEU A 123 -10.21 -8.77 -5.86
N ALA A 124 -11.01 -7.76 -5.55
CA ALA A 124 -12.46 -7.83 -5.54
C ALA A 124 -13.03 -6.58 -6.22
N VAL A 125 -14.24 -6.69 -6.76
CA VAL A 125 -14.93 -5.60 -7.46
C VAL A 125 -16.30 -5.33 -6.87
N SER A 126 -16.71 -4.07 -6.91
CA SER A 126 -18.02 -3.62 -6.48
C SER A 126 -18.53 -2.50 -7.38
N ALA A 127 -19.84 -2.43 -7.56
CA ALA A 127 -20.51 -1.30 -8.20
C ALA A 127 -20.93 -0.23 -7.19
N ASP A 128 -21.08 -0.60 -5.91
CA ASP A 128 -21.77 0.23 -4.91
C ASP A 128 -21.03 0.38 -3.57
N LEU A 129 -19.85 -0.25 -3.42
CA LEU A 129 -19.03 -0.34 -2.20
C LEU A 129 -19.54 -1.31 -1.12
N PHE A 130 -20.75 -1.84 -1.25
CA PHE A 130 -21.37 -2.71 -0.24
C PHE A 130 -21.34 -4.17 -0.65
N HIS A 131 -21.52 -4.45 -1.94
CA HIS A 131 -21.54 -5.80 -2.47
C HIS A 131 -20.26 -6.06 -3.28
N TRP A 132 -19.47 -7.02 -2.84
CA TRP A 132 -18.15 -7.34 -3.41
C TRP A 132 -18.15 -8.72 -4.05
N SER A 133 -17.62 -8.79 -5.27
CA SER A 133 -17.32 -10.04 -5.98
C SER A 133 -15.82 -10.24 -6.05
N ARG A 134 -15.33 -11.38 -5.56
CA ARG A 134 -13.90 -11.72 -5.64
C ARG A 134 -13.51 -12.06 -7.08
N LEU A 135 -12.42 -11.46 -7.55
CA LEU A 135 -11.81 -11.80 -8.84
C LEU A 135 -10.71 -12.86 -8.70
N GLY A 136 -10.21 -13.09 -7.49
CA GLY A 136 -9.15 -14.06 -7.21
C GLY A 136 -7.78 -13.41 -7.03
N LEU A 137 -6.76 -14.25 -7.07
CA LEU A 137 -5.36 -13.81 -6.97
C LEU A 137 -4.91 -13.08 -8.23
N ALA A 138 -4.15 -12.00 -8.05
CA ALA A 138 -3.46 -11.34 -9.15
C ALA A 138 -2.47 -12.32 -9.80
N THR A 139 -2.51 -12.39 -11.12
CA THR A 139 -1.59 -13.21 -11.93
C THR A 139 -0.54 -12.30 -12.57
N PHE A 140 0.70 -12.79 -12.67
CA PHE A 140 1.85 -12.04 -13.16
C PHE A 140 2.63 -12.86 -14.19
N ASP A 141 3.20 -12.20 -15.19
CA ASP A 141 4.22 -12.83 -16.04
C ASP A 141 5.52 -13.03 -15.24
N PRO A 142 6.29 -14.09 -15.52
CA PRO A 142 7.64 -14.18 -14.99
C PRO A 142 8.52 -13.08 -15.60
N TYR A 143 9.44 -12.54 -14.81
CA TYR A 143 10.30 -11.46 -15.27
C TYR A 143 11.75 -11.64 -14.82
N ARG A 144 12.64 -11.77 -15.81
CA ARG A 144 14.09 -11.96 -15.59
C ARG A 144 14.41 -13.09 -14.59
N GLY A 145 13.70 -14.21 -14.70
CA GLY A 145 13.87 -15.38 -13.82
C GLY A 145 13.13 -15.29 -12.49
N ILE A 146 12.41 -14.20 -12.22
CA ILE A 146 11.56 -14.04 -11.04
C ILE A 146 10.16 -14.54 -11.38
N ASP A 147 9.65 -15.46 -10.58
CA ASP A 147 8.25 -15.89 -10.60
C ASP A 147 7.40 -15.02 -9.67
N PHE A 148 6.85 -13.93 -10.21
CA PHE A 148 5.98 -13.02 -9.47
C PHE A 148 4.66 -13.68 -9.03
N VAL A 149 4.28 -14.84 -9.60
CA VAL A 149 3.07 -15.59 -9.23
C VAL A 149 3.29 -16.46 -8.01
N HIS A 150 4.52 -16.76 -7.61
CA HIS A 150 4.75 -17.61 -6.43
C HIS A 150 5.60 -16.92 -5.36
N VAL A 151 5.98 -15.66 -5.60
CA VAL A 151 6.60 -14.81 -4.59
C VAL A 151 5.52 -14.14 -3.74
N ASP A 152 5.76 -14.12 -2.42
CA ASP A 152 4.99 -13.32 -1.47
C ASP A 152 4.88 -11.88 -1.95
N ASN A 153 3.70 -11.27 -1.83
CA ASN A 153 3.47 -9.96 -2.43
C ASN A 153 2.42 -9.19 -1.61
N LYS A 154 2.71 -7.92 -1.34
CA LYS A 154 1.90 -7.04 -0.48
C LYS A 154 1.78 -5.63 -1.07
N ASP A 155 1.02 -4.78 -0.38
CA ASP A 155 0.93 -3.33 -0.65
C ASP A 155 0.49 -2.97 -2.05
N ALA A 156 -0.45 -3.75 -2.55
CA ALA A 156 -1.02 -3.54 -3.87
C ALA A 156 -1.96 -2.34 -3.89
N SER A 157 -1.83 -1.49 -4.90
CA SER A 157 -2.82 -0.48 -5.25
C SER A 157 -2.86 -0.25 -6.76
N LEU A 158 -4.03 0.10 -7.29
CA LEU A 158 -4.23 0.34 -8.71
C LEU A 158 -4.27 1.84 -9.01
N PHE A 159 -3.82 2.21 -10.21
CA PHE A 159 -4.10 3.53 -10.75
C PHE A 159 -5.60 3.63 -11.09
N PRO A 160 -6.25 4.80 -10.88
CA PRO A 160 -7.68 4.98 -11.14
C PRO A 160 -8.02 5.04 -12.62
N VAL A 161 -7.01 5.13 -13.48
CA VAL A 161 -7.15 5.14 -14.93
C VAL A 161 -6.06 4.28 -15.56
N ALA A 162 -6.27 3.86 -16.81
CA ALA A 162 -5.19 3.33 -17.63
C ALA A 162 -4.08 4.39 -17.77
N ILE A 163 -2.83 3.96 -17.64
CA ILE A 163 -1.65 4.81 -17.74
C ILE A 163 -0.65 4.26 -18.77
N PRO A 164 0.22 5.09 -19.36
CA PRO A 164 1.15 4.62 -20.37
C PRO A 164 2.21 3.70 -19.77
N ASN A 165 2.41 2.56 -20.43
CA ASN A 165 3.52 1.66 -20.15
C ASN A 165 4.84 2.15 -20.77
N HIS A 166 5.87 1.31 -20.73
CA HIS A 166 7.20 1.64 -21.27
C HIS A 166 7.25 1.95 -22.78
N CYS A 167 6.25 1.51 -23.53
CA CYS A 167 6.07 1.76 -24.96
C CYS A 167 4.99 2.82 -25.23
N GLY A 168 4.47 3.51 -24.21
CA GLY A 168 3.40 4.49 -24.35
C GLY A 168 2.01 3.88 -24.55
N LYS A 169 1.84 2.56 -24.42
CA LYS A 169 0.51 1.92 -24.52
C LYS A 169 -0.25 2.11 -23.21
N MET A 170 -1.48 2.61 -23.29
CA MET A 170 -2.36 2.78 -22.14
C MET A 170 -2.81 1.43 -21.60
N GLN A 171 -2.50 1.16 -20.33
CA GLN A 171 -2.80 -0.11 -19.67
C GLN A 171 -3.19 0.15 -18.21
N LEU A 172 -3.98 -0.76 -17.63
CA LEU A 172 -4.16 -0.76 -16.18
C LEU A 172 -2.80 -1.03 -15.52
N ALA A 173 -2.50 -0.35 -14.42
CA ALA A 173 -1.25 -0.53 -13.71
C ALA A 173 -1.48 -0.73 -12.22
N MET A 174 -0.63 -1.56 -11.63
CA MET A 174 -0.61 -1.88 -10.21
C MET A 174 0.76 -1.52 -9.64
N ILE A 175 0.75 -0.81 -8.51
CA ILE A 175 1.89 -0.73 -7.62
C ILE A 175 1.80 -1.87 -6.63
N HIS A 176 2.91 -2.55 -6.35
CA HIS A 176 2.97 -3.63 -5.38
C HIS A 176 4.39 -3.85 -4.87
N ARG A 177 4.54 -4.71 -3.85
CA ARG A 177 5.82 -5.05 -3.24
C ARG A 177 5.97 -6.57 -3.16
N PRO A 178 6.72 -7.21 -4.06
CA PRO A 178 7.19 -8.59 -3.89
C PRO A 178 8.18 -8.67 -2.71
N LEU A 179 8.08 -9.74 -1.93
CA LEU A 179 8.94 -10.07 -0.80
C LEU A 179 9.84 -11.23 -1.22
N PHE A 180 11.07 -10.93 -1.61
CA PHE A 180 12.01 -11.96 -2.06
C PHE A 180 12.58 -12.72 -0.84
N ALA A 181 12.86 -14.02 -1.00
CA ALA A 181 13.53 -14.78 0.05
C ALA A 181 14.87 -14.14 0.41
N GLY A 182 15.15 -13.98 1.70
CA GLY A 182 16.33 -13.29 2.24
C GLY A 182 16.20 -11.77 2.35
N SER A 183 15.04 -11.18 2.01
CA SER A 183 14.79 -9.73 2.12
C SER A 183 13.89 -9.32 3.29
N ARG A 184 13.32 -10.29 4.03
CA ARG A 184 12.42 -9.99 5.15
C ARG A 184 13.21 -9.42 6.33
N PRO A 185 12.68 -8.45 7.11
CA PRO A 185 13.37 -7.92 8.28
C PRO A 185 13.89 -9.02 9.22
N GLU A 186 13.08 -10.04 9.46
CA GLU A 186 13.38 -11.19 10.34
C GLU A 186 14.53 -12.05 9.80
N GLU A 187 14.72 -12.09 8.47
CA GLU A 187 15.80 -12.83 7.80
C GLU A 187 17.07 -11.97 7.67
N THR A 188 16.93 -10.65 7.64
CA THR A 188 18.05 -9.70 7.52
C THR A 188 18.71 -9.34 8.84
N ASP A 189 18.09 -9.65 9.97
CA ASP A 189 18.61 -9.30 11.31
C ASP A 189 19.83 -10.13 11.73
N CYS A 190 20.14 -11.21 11.02
CA CYS A 190 21.23 -12.15 11.35
C CYS A 190 22.57 -11.88 10.64
N GLU A 191 22.71 -10.85 9.79
CA GLU A 191 23.97 -10.60 9.06
C GLU A 191 24.49 -9.15 9.17
N ASP A 192 25.63 -8.99 9.86
CA ASP A 192 26.36 -7.72 10.10
C ASP A 192 27.06 -7.12 8.86
N CYS A 193 26.88 -7.67 7.66
CA CYS A 193 27.66 -7.25 6.49
C CYS A 193 26.98 -6.11 5.73
N SER A 194 27.72 -5.02 5.49
CA SER A 194 27.33 -3.95 4.56
C SER A 194 27.07 -4.53 3.16
N ARG A 195 25.80 -4.70 2.80
CA ARG A 195 25.43 -5.24 1.50
C ARG A 195 25.54 -4.12 0.45
N ARG A 196 26.51 -4.25 -0.46
CA ARG A 196 26.67 -3.39 -1.64
C ARG A 196 25.41 -3.51 -2.51
N VAL A 197 24.53 -2.50 -2.42
CA VAL A 197 23.57 -2.03 -3.43
C VAL A 197 22.82 -3.14 -4.23
N ASP A 198 21.61 -3.43 -3.75
CA ASP A 198 20.38 -3.34 -4.57
C ASP A 198 19.86 -4.53 -5.40
N LEU A 199 19.70 -5.71 -4.78
CA LEU A 199 18.74 -6.75 -5.24
C LEU A 199 17.86 -7.35 -4.13
N ALA A 200 18.23 -7.19 -2.86
CA ALA A 200 17.65 -7.94 -1.74
C ALA A 200 16.79 -7.08 -0.79
N HIS A 201 16.26 -5.93 -1.23
CA HIS A 201 15.40 -5.09 -0.39
C HIS A 201 13.98 -5.12 -0.94
N GLU A 202 13.00 -5.32 -0.06
CA GLU A 202 11.59 -5.19 -0.41
C GLU A 202 11.34 -3.77 -0.94
N SER A 203 10.99 -3.71 -2.22
CA SER A 203 11.00 -2.50 -3.06
C SER A 203 9.65 -2.30 -3.71
N ILE A 204 9.33 -1.07 -4.12
CA ILE A 204 8.09 -0.77 -4.81
C ILE A 204 8.25 -1.11 -6.30
N TRP A 205 7.36 -1.95 -6.82
CA TRP A 205 7.27 -2.32 -8.23
C TRP A 205 6.00 -1.77 -8.85
N ILE A 206 6.06 -1.52 -10.16
CA ILE A 206 4.91 -1.24 -11.00
C ILE A 206 4.79 -2.33 -12.08
N SER A 207 3.59 -2.88 -12.23
CA SER A 207 3.25 -3.90 -13.21
C SER A 207 2.03 -3.46 -14.01
N TYR A 208 1.96 -3.82 -15.29
CA TYR A 208 0.92 -3.36 -16.22
C TYR A 208 0.12 -4.54 -16.74
N CYS A 209 -1.20 -4.39 -16.81
CA CYS A 209 -2.08 -5.38 -17.39
C CYS A 209 -2.57 -4.89 -18.76
N PRO A 210 -2.15 -5.54 -19.87
CA PRO A 210 -2.75 -5.31 -21.17
C PRO A 210 -4.21 -5.74 -21.10
N MET A 211 -5.13 -4.78 -21.13
CA MET A 211 -6.54 -5.07 -21.25
C MET A 211 -7.06 -4.42 -22.52
N ALA A 212 -7.89 -5.15 -23.27
CA ALA A 212 -8.60 -4.57 -24.39
C ALA A 212 -9.54 -3.50 -23.81
N LEU A 213 -9.44 -2.26 -24.29
CA LEU A 213 -10.30 -1.15 -23.88
C LEU A 213 -11.77 -1.36 -24.34
N GLU A 214 -12.03 -2.38 -25.15
CA GLU A 214 -13.35 -2.74 -25.68
C GLU A 214 -13.81 -4.06 -25.07
N GLY A 215 -14.93 -4.04 -24.32
CA GLY A 215 -15.66 -5.25 -23.90
C GLY A 215 -15.15 -5.95 -22.63
N LEU A 216 -14.75 -5.20 -21.61
CA LEU A 216 -14.33 -5.76 -20.33
C LEU A 216 -15.52 -6.31 -19.53
N GLU A 217 -15.61 -7.64 -19.47
CA GLU A 217 -16.29 -8.31 -18.36
C GLU A 217 -15.42 -8.12 -17.09
N PRO A 218 -15.98 -7.59 -15.98
CA PRO A 218 -15.26 -7.38 -14.72
C PRO A 218 -14.57 -8.66 -14.19
N ASP A 219 -15.02 -9.82 -14.63
CA ASP A 219 -14.79 -11.14 -14.05
C ASP A 219 -13.42 -11.74 -14.40
N ARG A 220 -12.62 -11.09 -15.27
CA ARG A 220 -11.30 -11.59 -15.69
C ARG A 220 -10.29 -10.45 -15.78
N LEU A 221 -9.69 -10.09 -14.64
CA LEU A 221 -8.44 -9.33 -14.67
C LEU A 221 -7.38 -10.11 -15.44
N GLY A 222 -6.73 -9.42 -16.37
CA GLY A 222 -5.69 -10.01 -17.19
C GLY A 222 -4.38 -10.26 -16.43
N LEU A 223 -3.42 -10.78 -17.17
CA LEU A 223 -2.06 -11.07 -16.68
C LEU A 223 -1.27 -9.77 -16.53
N PHE A 224 -0.83 -9.44 -15.31
CA PHE A 224 0.07 -8.31 -15.08
C PHE A 224 1.47 -8.64 -15.60
N ASN A 225 2.01 -7.80 -16.45
CA ASN A 225 3.32 -7.96 -17.06
C ASN A 225 4.10 -6.64 -17.06
N SER A 226 5.15 -6.55 -17.90
CA SER A 226 5.93 -5.33 -18.10
C SER A 226 6.44 -4.70 -16.79
N HIS A 227 6.92 -5.56 -15.89
CA HIS A 227 7.32 -5.20 -14.54
C HIS A 227 8.49 -4.22 -14.53
N HIS A 228 8.43 -3.25 -13.64
CA HIS A 228 9.51 -2.31 -13.39
C HIS A 228 9.64 -2.04 -11.90
N ARG A 229 10.87 -2.13 -11.38
CA ARG A 229 11.18 -1.71 -10.01
C ARG A 229 11.15 -0.19 -9.97
N LEU A 230 10.07 0.36 -9.45
CA LEU A 230 9.78 1.79 -9.42
C LEU A 230 10.69 2.52 -8.42
N ALA A 231 10.83 1.98 -7.22
CA ALA A 231 11.64 2.58 -6.17
C ALA A 231 12.29 1.52 -5.27
N THR A 232 13.46 1.86 -4.74
CA THR A 232 14.19 1.09 -3.72
C THR A 232 14.45 1.98 -2.50
N PRO A 233 14.80 1.44 -1.33
CA PRO A 233 15.31 2.21 -0.20
C PRO A 233 16.51 3.09 -0.60
N VAL A 234 16.47 4.40 -0.32
CA VAL A 234 17.58 5.33 -0.59
C VAL A 234 17.90 6.28 0.56
N ALA A 235 17.07 6.33 1.61
CA ALA A 235 17.27 7.19 2.78
C ALA A 235 17.28 6.41 4.11
N PRO A 236 17.87 6.95 5.19
CA PRO A 236 18.00 6.24 6.47
C PRO A 236 16.67 5.78 7.09
N TRP A 237 15.62 6.60 7.00
CA TRP A 237 14.31 6.32 7.61
C TRP A 237 13.55 5.18 6.92
N GLU A 238 14.00 4.79 5.73
CA GLU A 238 13.41 3.77 4.87
C GLU A 238 14.40 2.65 4.50
N ALA A 239 15.52 2.56 5.23
CA ALA A 239 16.70 1.77 4.83
C ALA A 239 16.45 0.26 4.73
N LEU A 240 15.54 -0.29 5.52
CA LEU A 240 15.25 -1.74 5.52
C LEU A 240 14.35 -2.11 4.34
N LYS A 241 13.20 -1.46 4.23
CA LYS A 241 12.20 -1.71 3.19
C LYS A 241 11.29 -0.52 2.94
N ILE A 242 10.70 -0.52 1.76
CA ILE A 242 9.62 0.39 1.38
C ILE A 242 8.47 -0.38 0.73
N GLY A 243 7.25 0.15 0.83
CA GLY A 243 6.10 -0.41 0.15
C GLY A 243 5.07 0.65 -0.21
N GLY A 244 4.17 0.29 -1.13
CA GLY A 244 3.03 1.13 -1.46
C GLY A 244 2.21 1.47 -0.22
N GLY A 245 1.67 2.67 -0.16
CA GLY A 245 0.76 3.09 0.90
C GLY A 245 -0.62 3.30 0.32
N THR A 246 -0.92 4.54 -0.05
CA THR A 246 -2.19 4.93 -0.64
C THR A 246 -2.27 4.54 -2.13
N PRO A 247 -3.47 4.42 -2.70
CA PRO A 247 -3.62 4.47 -4.16
C PRO A 247 -2.96 5.71 -4.77
N PRO A 248 -2.43 5.63 -6.00
CA PRO A 248 -1.98 6.80 -6.74
C PRO A 248 -3.15 7.75 -7.00
N VAL A 249 -2.98 9.02 -6.67
CA VAL A 249 -3.97 10.08 -6.95
C VAL A 249 -3.37 11.13 -7.87
N MET A 250 -4.17 11.67 -8.79
CA MET A 250 -3.71 12.72 -9.67
C MET A 250 -3.61 14.05 -8.91
N THR A 251 -2.53 14.80 -9.16
CA THR A 251 -2.32 16.15 -8.66
C THR A 251 -1.85 17.07 -9.79
N ARG A 252 -1.71 18.37 -9.51
CA ARG A 252 -1.09 19.33 -10.43
C ARG A 252 0.34 18.97 -10.88
N HIS A 253 1.04 18.13 -10.12
CA HIS A 253 2.43 17.74 -10.37
C HIS A 253 2.57 16.32 -10.94
N GLY A 254 1.46 15.63 -11.18
CA GLY A 254 1.41 14.23 -11.60
C GLY A 254 0.83 13.30 -10.54
N TRP A 255 1.16 12.02 -10.62
CA TRP A 255 0.63 10.98 -9.74
C TRP A 255 1.31 11.02 -8.38
N MET A 256 0.56 11.35 -7.33
CA MET A 256 1.04 11.33 -5.95
C MET A 256 0.73 9.99 -5.30
N ILE A 257 1.73 9.44 -4.61
CA ILE A 257 1.58 8.25 -3.77
C ILE A 257 2.21 8.54 -2.43
N LEU A 258 1.49 8.28 -1.34
CA LEU A 258 2.11 8.13 -0.04
C LEU A 258 2.56 6.69 0.10
N TYR A 259 3.79 6.50 0.52
CA TYR A 259 4.43 5.20 0.67
C TYR A 259 5.02 5.09 2.07
N HIS A 260 5.18 3.88 2.57
CA HIS A 260 5.84 3.66 3.84
C HIS A 260 7.30 3.26 3.65
N GLY A 261 8.12 3.60 4.63
CA GLY A 261 9.51 3.22 4.77
C GLY A 261 9.78 2.73 6.17
N VAL A 262 10.69 1.77 6.29
CA VAL A 262 11.01 1.10 7.55
C VAL A 262 12.50 1.21 7.83
N HIS A 263 12.83 1.53 9.07
CA HIS A 263 14.19 1.42 9.58
C HIS A 263 14.19 0.70 10.93
N ALA A 264 15.34 0.13 11.28
CA ALA A 264 15.58 -0.39 12.62
C ALA A 264 16.00 0.75 13.54
N THR A 265 15.51 0.73 14.77
CA THR A 265 15.97 1.55 15.88
C THR A 265 16.58 0.64 16.94
N ASP A 266 17.71 1.07 17.51
CA ASP A 266 18.34 0.37 18.62
C ASP A 266 17.50 0.52 19.90
N ASP A 267 17.35 -0.57 20.65
CA ASP A 267 16.73 -0.55 21.97
C ASP A 267 17.69 0.07 23.01
N PRO A 268 17.28 1.10 23.78
CA PRO A 268 18.06 1.56 24.94
C PRO A 268 18.21 0.48 26.04
N GLY A 269 17.38 -0.57 26.05
CA GLY A 269 17.45 -1.73 26.95
C GLY A 269 18.30 -2.91 26.46
N GLY A 270 18.80 -2.88 25.23
CA GLY A 270 19.73 -3.87 24.67
C GLY A 270 19.13 -5.21 24.24
N VAL A 271 17.81 -5.35 24.12
CA VAL A 271 17.17 -6.60 23.69
C VAL A 271 16.47 -6.42 22.33
N GLY A 272 17.25 -6.51 21.25
CA GLY A 272 16.75 -6.59 19.87
C GLY A 272 16.61 -5.25 19.14
N LYS A 273 16.29 -5.32 17.85
CA LYS A 273 15.99 -4.15 17.01
C LYS A 273 14.49 -3.94 16.96
N HIS A 274 14.03 -2.72 17.21
CA HIS A 274 12.63 -2.34 16.99
C HIS A 274 12.49 -1.75 15.58
N LEU A 275 11.38 -2.05 14.90
CA LEU A 275 11.09 -1.47 13.60
C LEU A 275 10.30 -0.17 13.77
N CYS A 276 10.66 0.87 13.03
CA CYS A 276 9.91 2.12 12.95
C CYS A 276 9.38 2.30 11.54
N TYR A 277 8.04 2.34 11.42
CA TYR A 277 7.34 2.56 10.16
C TYR A 277 6.93 4.03 10.06
N SER A 278 7.43 4.70 9.02
CA SER A 278 7.13 6.10 8.70
C SER A 278 6.60 6.21 7.27
N ALA A 279 6.00 7.35 6.92
CA ALA A 279 5.44 7.62 5.61
C ALA A 279 6.15 8.78 4.91
N GLY A 280 6.41 8.63 3.62
CA GLY A 280 6.87 9.70 2.73
C GLY A 280 5.92 9.89 1.55
N VAL A 281 6.29 10.79 0.62
CA VAL A 281 5.55 11.01 -0.63
C VAL A 281 6.45 10.83 -1.84
N MET A 282 5.90 10.23 -2.90
CA MET A 282 6.48 10.23 -4.25
C MET A 282 5.51 10.90 -5.22
N MET A 283 6.06 11.72 -6.13
CA MET A 283 5.36 12.24 -7.29
C MET A 283 5.92 11.57 -8.54
N LEU A 284 5.07 10.93 -9.32
CA LEU A 284 5.42 10.27 -10.59
C LEU A 284 4.91 11.11 -11.76
N SER A 285 5.61 11.04 -12.88
CA SER A 285 5.19 11.72 -14.11
C SER A 285 3.87 11.15 -14.63
N THR A 286 2.97 12.03 -15.10
CA THR A 286 1.74 11.65 -15.77
C THR A 286 2.00 10.91 -17.08
N GLU A 287 2.96 11.39 -17.87
CA GLU A 287 3.29 10.84 -19.20
C GLU A 287 4.21 9.62 -19.11
N HIS A 288 5.06 9.59 -18.09
CA HIS A 288 6.00 8.50 -17.84
C HIS A 288 5.93 8.04 -16.38
N PRO A 289 4.90 7.26 -15.99
CA PRO A 289 4.66 6.88 -14.57
C PRO A 289 5.76 6.08 -13.90
N ARG A 290 6.79 5.64 -14.63
CA ARG A 290 8.02 5.04 -14.07
C ARG A 290 9.05 6.07 -13.62
N THR A 291 8.86 7.33 -13.96
CA THR A 291 9.75 8.43 -13.64
C THR A 291 9.25 9.13 -12.38
N ILE A 292 10.05 9.04 -11.31
CA ILE A 292 9.83 9.78 -10.07
C ILE A 292 10.29 11.23 -10.28
N LEU A 293 9.35 12.17 -10.26
CA LEU A 293 9.60 13.61 -10.35
C LEU A 293 10.06 14.19 -9.01
N TYR A 294 9.54 13.65 -7.91
CA TYR A 294 9.94 14.03 -6.55
C TYR A 294 9.75 12.87 -5.60
N ARG A 295 10.65 12.76 -4.62
CA ARG A 295 10.54 11.86 -3.47
C ARG A 295 10.98 12.63 -2.24
N SER A 296 10.19 12.56 -1.16
CA SER A 296 10.54 13.26 0.07
C SER A 296 11.83 12.69 0.66
N PRO A 297 12.82 13.54 1.01
CA PRO A 297 14.08 13.08 1.60
C PRO A 297 13.88 12.59 3.05
N ASP A 298 12.94 13.23 3.75
CA ASP A 298 12.53 12.93 5.12
C ASP A 298 11.09 12.39 5.13
N PRO A 299 10.69 11.65 6.17
CA PRO A 299 9.30 11.23 6.31
C PRO A 299 8.38 12.42 6.55
N LEU A 300 7.20 12.39 5.93
CA LEU A 300 6.11 13.33 6.16
C LEU A 300 5.31 13.00 7.43
N LEU A 301 5.18 11.71 7.75
CA LEU A 301 4.63 11.21 9.01
C LEU A 301 5.61 10.20 9.60
N THR A 302 5.95 10.39 10.87
CA THR A 302 6.73 9.44 11.68
C THR A 302 6.04 9.28 13.03
N PRO A 303 6.12 8.14 13.74
CA PRO A 303 5.41 7.95 15.00
C PRO A 303 5.79 8.99 16.07
N LEU A 304 4.85 9.86 16.44
CA LEU A 304 5.04 10.92 17.43
C LEU A 304 4.14 10.74 18.65
N PHE A 305 2.87 10.41 18.43
CA PHE A 305 1.89 10.36 19.51
C PHE A 305 1.82 9.00 20.21
N PRO A 306 1.34 8.94 21.47
CA PRO A 306 1.24 7.67 22.21
C PRO A 306 0.48 6.58 21.46
N HIS A 307 -0.59 6.93 20.73
CA HIS A 307 -1.37 5.98 19.95
C HIS A 307 -0.62 5.43 18.71
N GLU A 308 0.39 6.15 18.22
CA GLU A 308 1.27 5.73 17.09
C GLU A 308 2.49 4.93 17.57
N ARG A 309 2.84 5.08 18.85
CA ARG A 309 4.00 4.41 19.47
C ARG A 309 3.63 3.15 20.23
N ASN A 310 2.42 3.09 20.78
CA ASN A 310 1.97 2.01 21.67
C ASN A 310 0.77 1.27 21.08
N GLY A 311 0.96 -0.02 20.81
CA GLY A 311 -0.04 -0.92 20.26
C GLY A 311 0.54 -2.33 20.10
N VAL A 312 -0.01 -3.13 19.19
CA VAL A 312 0.47 -4.50 18.92
C VAL A 312 1.87 -4.47 18.31
N VAL A 313 2.12 -3.51 17.40
CA VAL A 313 3.44 -3.21 16.86
C VAL A 313 3.76 -1.78 17.19
N GLU A 314 4.82 -1.56 17.96
CA GLU A 314 5.22 -0.23 18.38
C GLU A 314 5.75 0.60 17.21
N ASN A 315 5.68 1.93 17.33
CA ASN A 315 6.26 2.88 16.38
C ASN A 315 5.81 2.66 14.92
N VAL A 316 4.48 2.67 14.69
CA VAL A 316 3.90 2.52 13.34
C VAL A 316 2.99 3.69 12.99
N VAL A 317 3.28 4.31 11.84
CA VAL A 317 2.30 5.03 11.03
C VAL A 317 2.26 4.41 9.63
N PHE A 318 1.08 3.97 9.18
CA PHE A 318 0.94 3.18 7.95
C PHE A 318 -0.16 3.74 7.02
N PRO A 319 0.19 4.57 6.01
CA PRO A 319 -0.79 5.28 5.19
C PRO A 319 -1.42 4.34 4.15
N THR A 320 -2.74 4.24 4.14
CA THR A 320 -3.46 3.27 3.27
C THR A 320 -4.68 3.87 2.59
N GLY A 321 -5.33 4.84 3.22
CA GLY A 321 -6.44 5.59 2.65
C GLY A 321 -6.04 7.02 2.31
N ILE A 322 -6.61 7.54 1.22
CA ILE A 322 -6.46 8.93 0.80
C ILE A 322 -7.79 9.44 0.23
N ASP A 323 -8.17 10.66 0.61
CA ASP A 323 -9.33 11.35 0.05
C ASP A 323 -8.92 12.76 -0.39
N CYS A 324 -9.26 13.15 -1.61
CA CYS A 324 -9.07 14.52 -2.10
C CYS A 324 -10.27 15.37 -1.68
N ARG A 325 -10.04 16.49 -1.01
CA ARG A 325 -11.08 17.34 -0.40
C ARG A 325 -11.73 18.30 -1.41
N HIS A 326 -12.15 17.75 -2.55
CA HIS A 326 -12.93 18.46 -3.57
C HIS A 326 -14.29 18.92 -3.06
N ASP A 327 -14.88 18.18 -2.12
CA ASP A 327 -16.11 18.54 -1.40
C ASP A 327 -16.02 19.90 -0.69
N LEU A 328 -14.81 20.29 -0.26
CA LEU A 328 -14.55 21.58 0.37
C LEU A 328 -13.97 22.63 -0.59
N GLY A 329 -13.91 22.34 -1.90
CA GLY A 329 -13.27 23.21 -2.89
C GLY A 329 -11.76 23.33 -2.71
N GLN A 330 -11.10 22.34 -2.09
CA GLN A 330 -9.67 22.33 -1.79
C GLN A 330 -8.95 21.21 -2.57
N PRO A 331 -8.69 21.38 -3.88
CA PRO A 331 -8.17 20.32 -4.75
C PRO A 331 -6.73 19.88 -4.46
N ASP A 332 -5.99 20.64 -3.63
CA ASP A 332 -4.63 20.30 -3.21
C ASP A 332 -4.57 19.79 -1.78
N ARG A 333 -5.71 19.73 -1.08
CA ARG A 333 -5.81 19.17 0.26
C ARG A 333 -6.29 17.73 0.16
N PHE A 334 -5.53 16.86 0.79
CA PHE A 334 -5.83 15.45 0.92
C PHE A 334 -5.95 15.10 2.41
N ASP A 335 -6.91 14.27 2.77
CA ASP A 335 -6.90 13.62 4.08
C ASP A 335 -6.36 12.20 3.92
N ILE A 336 -5.36 11.87 4.75
CA ILE A 336 -4.65 10.60 4.76
C ILE A 336 -5.13 9.80 5.96
N TYR A 337 -5.67 8.62 5.71
CA TYR A 337 -6.12 7.67 6.72
C TYR A 337 -5.05 6.61 6.91
N TYR A 338 -4.57 6.47 8.14
CA TYR A 338 -3.38 5.66 8.43
C TYR A 338 -3.54 4.82 9.69
N GLY A 339 -2.96 3.62 9.66
CA GLY A 339 -2.83 2.76 10.83
C GLY A 339 -1.85 3.35 11.85
N MET A 340 -2.17 3.19 13.13
CA MET A 340 -1.37 3.63 14.27
C MET A 340 -1.04 2.42 15.15
N ALA A 341 0.25 2.14 15.31
CA ALA A 341 0.80 1.08 16.17
C ALA A 341 0.14 -0.31 16.00
N ASP A 342 -0.31 -0.66 14.80
CA ASP A 342 -1.14 -1.85 14.54
C ASP A 342 -2.25 -2.04 15.58
N SER A 343 -2.99 -0.98 15.89
CA SER A 343 -4.14 -1.07 16.81
C SER A 343 -5.29 -0.13 16.47
N ARG A 344 -5.01 1.02 15.88
CA ARG A 344 -5.99 2.10 15.68
C ARG A 344 -5.82 2.75 14.31
N ILE A 345 -6.76 3.61 13.95
CA ILE A 345 -6.72 4.42 12.74
C ILE A 345 -6.76 5.89 13.13
N GLY A 346 -5.87 6.69 12.55
CA GLY A 346 -5.98 8.13 12.61
C GLY A 346 -6.03 8.78 11.23
N VAL A 347 -6.11 10.10 11.26
CA VAL A 347 -6.19 10.94 10.07
C VAL A 347 -5.25 12.13 10.15
N ALA A 348 -4.63 12.47 9.03
CA ALA A 348 -3.82 13.66 8.86
C ALA A 348 -4.16 14.35 7.54
N SER A 349 -4.30 15.67 7.55
CA SER A 349 -4.40 16.46 6.32
C SER A 349 -3.01 16.69 5.73
N LEU A 350 -2.90 16.59 4.42
CA LEU A 350 -1.74 16.88 3.59
C LEU A 350 -2.14 17.97 2.57
N THR A 351 -1.39 19.06 2.52
CA THR A 351 -1.53 20.07 1.47
C THR A 351 -0.35 19.98 0.50
N VAL A 352 -0.66 19.77 -0.78
CA VAL A 352 0.35 19.74 -1.86
C VAL A 352 0.80 21.17 -2.18
N PRO A 353 2.11 21.47 -2.16
CA PRO A 353 2.61 22.81 -2.40
C PRO A 353 2.39 23.26 -3.86
N PRO A 354 2.32 24.57 -4.14
CA PRO A 354 2.18 25.09 -5.51
C PRO A 354 3.37 24.76 -6.40
N ARG A 355 4.54 24.45 -5.83
CA ARG A 355 5.73 23.99 -6.54
C ARG A 355 6.35 22.84 -5.77
N LEU A 356 6.88 21.85 -6.48
CA LEU A 356 7.65 20.79 -5.83
C LEU A 356 8.95 21.38 -5.26
N PRO A 357 9.37 20.97 -4.05
CA PRO A 357 10.67 21.36 -3.52
C PRO A 357 11.80 20.92 -4.45
N THR A 358 12.79 21.77 -4.67
CA THR A 358 14.03 21.38 -5.34
C THR A 358 14.84 20.50 -4.40
N THR A 359 14.69 19.19 -4.53
CA THR A 359 15.61 18.24 -3.94
C THR A 359 16.62 17.86 -5.01
N SER A 360 17.91 17.79 -4.66
CA SER A 360 18.85 17.06 -5.50
C SER A 360 18.30 15.64 -5.63
N PRO A 361 18.09 15.12 -6.86
CA PRO A 361 17.59 13.76 -7.00
C PRO A 361 18.52 12.84 -6.20
N PRO A 362 17.99 11.90 -5.39
CA PRO A 362 18.84 10.86 -4.83
C PRO A 362 19.58 10.23 -6.02
N ARG A 363 20.91 10.11 -5.92
CA ARG A 363 21.73 9.56 -7.00
C ARG A 363 21.23 8.14 -7.29
N VAL A 364 20.41 7.98 -8.33
CA VAL A 364 20.08 6.67 -8.86
C VAL A 364 21.37 6.18 -9.51
N ASP A 365 22.05 5.22 -8.87
CA ASP A 365 23.24 4.63 -9.47
C ASP A 365 22.80 3.94 -10.77
N ALA A 366 23.30 4.40 -11.91
CA ALA A 366 22.93 3.91 -13.25
C ALA A 366 23.17 2.40 -13.44
N ARG A 367 23.84 1.75 -12.48
CA ARG A 367 24.06 0.31 -12.39
C ARG A 367 22.84 -0.48 -11.92
N ASN A 368 21.87 0.13 -11.24
CA ASN A 368 20.68 -0.55 -10.69
C ASN A 368 19.62 -0.91 -11.75
N ALA A 369 19.86 -0.54 -13.02
CA ALA A 369 19.06 -0.99 -14.17
C ALA A 369 19.47 -2.40 -14.67
N ARG A 370 20.61 -2.93 -14.23
CA ARG A 370 21.14 -4.24 -14.65
C ARG A 370 21.07 -5.23 -13.49
N VAL A 371 19.99 -5.98 -13.43
CA VAL A 371 19.93 -7.24 -12.67
C VAL A 371 20.95 -8.20 -13.30
N PRO A 372 21.98 -8.69 -12.58
CA PRO A 372 22.85 -9.75 -13.09
C PRO A 372 22.04 -11.04 -13.15
N VAL A 373 22.00 -11.66 -14.33
CA VAL A 373 21.41 -12.98 -14.55
C VAL A 373 22.41 -14.02 -14.04
N THR A 374 22.09 -14.73 -12.95
CA THR A 374 22.75 -16.01 -12.68
C THR A 374 22.12 -17.05 -13.62
N PRO A 375 22.88 -17.68 -14.52
CA PRO A 375 22.34 -18.73 -15.37
C PRO A 375 21.92 -19.92 -14.49
N VAL A 376 20.70 -20.42 -14.73
CA VAL A 376 20.23 -21.69 -14.18
C VAL A 376 21.18 -22.78 -14.69
N PRO A 377 21.75 -23.65 -13.82
CA PRO A 377 22.58 -24.75 -14.29
C PRO A 377 21.71 -25.66 -15.16
N ALA A 378 22.17 -25.91 -16.38
CA ALA A 378 21.51 -26.81 -17.31
C ALA A 378 21.33 -28.18 -16.65
N GLU A 379 20.10 -28.69 -16.62
CA GLU A 379 19.84 -30.07 -16.28
C GLU A 379 20.64 -30.95 -17.24
N THR A 380 21.67 -31.62 -16.71
CA THR A 380 22.32 -32.73 -17.38
C THR A 380 21.32 -33.88 -17.43
N THR A 381 20.69 -34.05 -18.59
CA THR A 381 20.07 -35.32 -18.96
C THR A 381 21.15 -36.38 -19.04
N ALA A 382 21.07 -37.39 -18.18
CA ALA A 382 21.72 -38.68 -18.35
C ALA A 382 20.64 -39.76 -18.42
#